data_AF-A0A8T2FY48-F1
#
_entry.id   AF-A0A8T2FY48-F1
#
_cell.length_a   1.000
_cell.length_b   1.000
_cell.length_c   1.000
_cell.angle_alpha   90.00
_cell.angle_beta   90.00
_cell.angle_gamma   90.00
#
_symmetry.space_group_name_H-M   'P 1'
#
loop_
_entity.id
_entity.type
_entity.pdbx_description
1 polymer ?
#
loop_
_entity_poly.entity_id
_entity_poly.type
_entity_poly.pdbx_seq_one_letter_code
_entity_poly.pdbx_strand_id
1 'polypeptide(L)'
;MSYDDVEIEDMEWNEEIQAYTYPCPCGDLFQITKEDLRLGEEIANCPSCSLYITVIYNMEDFQNDTKKNNEPKTPHPVAEKEVFAITDKKTICNHDENTSAAFFGLLMVFLGKKKTKLRMRNSTTIMMIMMIVMMVDDWVGASDNNPVYSPCSDTQISKGDGFTIGIAISSKEAFFLDQVQLSPCDTRLGLAAKMAQLALFRPKVDEISLLSIDTSKFNPSEAGGFMVGFAGSKYAARSYPVKVADGSNTITAFTLVMKLTLSPLVLEFQKGVLQNLFWKSFGCDLCKGTGSSSSVCLNGTDCAVPTSKCKANGGQANCNIGIQVAFSGTDRNLESLNTWYEVNNLRQYSLTDLYANAVDSLSGGLL
;
A
#
# COMPACT_ATOMS: atom_id res chain seq x y z
N MET A 1 -16.10 -12.29 2.79
CA MET A 1 -17.39 -11.63 2.61
C MET A 1 -18.04 -11.57 3.98
N SER A 2 -18.67 -10.45 4.31
CA SER A 2 -19.58 -10.36 5.47
C SER A 2 -20.66 -11.42 5.34
N TYR A 3 -21.11 -11.95 6.47
CA TYR A 3 -22.23 -12.89 6.51
C TYR A 3 -23.52 -12.17 6.12
N ASP A 4 -23.69 -10.94 6.59
CA ASP A 4 -24.81 -10.05 6.30
C ASP A 4 -24.40 -8.58 6.52
N ASP A 5 -25.19 -7.65 6.00
CA ASP A 5 -25.07 -6.21 6.26
C ASP A 5 -26.33 -5.75 7.03
N VAL A 6 -26.14 -5.25 8.24
CA VAL A 6 -27.21 -4.99 9.22
C VAL A 6 -27.18 -3.52 9.65
N GLU A 7 -28.33 -2.85 9.68
CA GLU A 7 -28.43 -1.47 10.16
C GLU A 7 -28.30 -1.43 11.69
N ILE A 8 -27.62 -0.41 12.23
CA ILE A 8 -27.43 -0.28 13.69
C ILE A 8 -28.75 -0.15 14.45
N GLU A 9 -29.81 0.32 13.78
CA GLU A 9 -31.17 0.42 14.32
C GLU A 9 -31.81 -0.96 14.58
N ASP A 10 -31.34 -2.00 13.88
CA ASP A 10 -31.79 -3.39 14.02
C ASP A 10 -30.97 -4.18 15.06
N MET A 11 -29.95 -3.56 15.66
CA MET A 11 -29.13 -4.18 16.72
C MET A 11 -29.64 -3.81 18.12
N GLU A 12 -29.50 -4.73 19.07
CA GLU A 12 -29.90 -4.52 20.47
C GLU A 12 -28.70 -4.07 21.32
N TRP A 13 -28.85 -2.96 22.05
CA TRP A 13 -27.84 -2.50 23.00
C TRP A 13 -27.83 -3.35 24.27
N ASN A 14 -26.68 -3.93 24.60
CA ASN A 14 -26.47 -4.67 25.85
C ASN A 14 -25.61 -3.86 26.84
N GLU A 15 -26.23 -3.42 27.93
CA GLU A 15 -25.59 -2.59 28.95
C GLU A 15 -24.48 -3.30 29.74
N GLU A 16 -24.52 -4.62 29.88
CA GLU A 16 -23.54 -5.37 30.68
C GLU A 16 -22.17 -5.43 29.99
N ILE A 17 -22.18 -5.56 28.66
CA ILE A 17 -20.97 -5.67 27.83
C ILE A 17 -20.65 -4.38 27.07
N GLN A 18 -21.50 -3.34 27.17
CA GLN A 18 -21.34 -2.06 26.49
C GLN A 18 -21.18 -2.21 24.97
N ALA A 19 -22.00 -3.07 24.36
CA ALA A 19 -21.93 -3.38 22.94
C ALA A 19 -23.32 -3.53 22.31
N TYR A 20 -23.41 -3.21 21.03
CA TYR A 20 -24.55 -3.56 20.18
C TYR A 20 -24.45 -5.02 19.77
N THR A 21 -25.57 -5.74 19.87
CA THR A 21 -25.63 -7.19 19.65
C THR A 21 -26.65 -7.57 18.58
N TYR A 22 -26.34 -8.65 17.83
CA TYR A 22 -27.21 -9.20 16.79
C TYR A 22 -27.06 -10.72 16.72
N PRO A 23 -28.12 -11.51 16.50
CA PRO A 23 -28.04 -12.98 16.54
C PRO A 23 -27.11 -13.59 15.47
N CYS A 24 -26.10 -14.38 15.87
CA CYS A 24 -25.33 -15.27 14.97
C CYS A 24 -26.09 -16.59 14.76
N PRO A 25 -26.10 -17.14 13.52
CA PRO A 25 -26.65 -18.47 13.22
C PRO A 25 -26.00 -19.63 13.99
N CYS A 26 -24.86 -19.42 14.67
CA CYS A 26 -24.25 -20.41 15.54
C CYS A 26 -24.93 -20.52 16.92
N GLY A 27 -25.87 -19.64 17.24
CA GLY A 27 -26.56 -19.57 18.53
C GLY A 27 -25.93 -18.62 19.56
N ASP A 28 -24.93 -17.83 19.15
CA ASP A 28 -24.32 -16.75 19.96
C ASP A 28 -24.62 -15.38 19.32
N LEU A 29 -24.05 -14.29 19.82
CA LEU A 29 -24.31 -12.93 19.35
C LEU A 29 -23.09 -12.32 18.67
N PHE A 30 -23.30 -11.67 17.52
CA PHE A 30 -22.37 -10.67 17.01
C PHE A 30 -22.33 -9.49 17.95
N GLN A 31 -21.15 -8.91 18.16
CA GLN A 31 -20.95 -7.78 19.06
C GLN A 31 -20.04 -6.70 18.45
N ILE A 32 -20.40 -5.43 18.65
CA ILE A 32 -19.59 -4.26 18.31
C ILE A 32 -19.75 -3.18 19.39
N THR A 33 -18.66 -2.59 19.87
CA THR A 33 -18.72 -1.60 20.96
C THR A 33 -19.06 -0.21 20.44
N LYS A 34 -19.57 0.66 21.34
CA LYS A 34 -19.81 2.07 20.99
C LYS A 34 -18.52 2.79 20.64
N GLU A 35 -17.42 2.43 21.28
CA GLU A 35 -16.07 2.95 21.00
C GLU A 35 -15.62 2.57 19.59
N ASP A 36 -15.86 1.33 19.16
CA ASP A 36 -15.53 0.85 17.81
C ASP A 36 -16.32 1.63 16.76
N LEU A 37 -17.63 1.83 16.98
CA LEU A 37 -18.48 2.68 16.11
C LEU A 37 -17.98 4.14 16.08
N ARG A 38 -17.53 4.69 17.21
CA ARG A 38 -16.96 6.04 17.25
C ARG A 38 -15.65 6.14 16.48
N LEU A 39 -14.89 5.05 16.39
CA LEU A 39 -13.62 4.96 15.67
C LEU A 39 -13.79 4.68 14.16
N GLY A 40 -15.03 4.53 13.68
CA GLY A 40 -15.29 4.23 12.27
C GLY A 40 -15.21 2.74 11.94
N GLU A 41 -15.20 1.86 12.94
CA GLU A 41 -15.25 0.41 12.73
C GLU A 41 -16.67 -0.01 12.34
N GLU A 42 -16.77 -0.92 11.39
CA GLU A 42 -18.04 -1.41 10.83
C GLU A 42 -18.20 -2.93 10.98
N ILE A 43 -17.23 -3.62 11.60
CA ILE A 43 -17.23 -5.09 11.68
C ILE A 43 -17.63 -5.57 13.07
N ALA A 44 -18.82 -6.15 13.18
CA ALA A 44 -19.25 -6.87 14.38
C ALA A 44 -18.85 -8.35 14.27
N ASN A 45 -18.11 -8.84 15.26
CA ASN A 45 -17.59 -10.21 15.29
C ASN A 45 -18.39 -11.05 16.26
N CYS A 46 -18.55 -12.34 15.99
CA CYS A 46 -19.10 -13.27 16.97
C CYS A 46 -17.97 -14.01 17.70
N PRO A 47 -18.03 -14.14 19.05
CA PRO A 47 -16.99 -14.82 19.80
C PRO A 47 -17.01 -16.35 19.62
N SER A 48 -18.17 -16.94 19.28
CA SER A 48 -18.31 -18.39 19.08
C SER A 48 -18.15 -18.84 17.63
N CYS A 49 -18.50 -18.00 16.66
CA CYS A 49 -18.40 -18.29 15.24
C CYS A 49 -17.45 -17.26 14.63
N SER A 50 -16.39 -17.65 13.91
CA SER A 50 -15.46 -16.71 13.25
C SER A 50 -16.09 -15.90 12.09
N LEU A 51 -17.43 -15.85 12.05
CA LEU A 51 -18.23 -15.00 11.18
C LEU A 51 -18.21 -13.56 11.68
N TYR A 52 -18.51 -12.67 10.76
CA TYR A 52 -18.69 -11.25 11.02
C TYR A 52 -19.81 -10.69 10.12
N ILE A 53 -20.45 -9.63 10.59
CA ILE A 53 -21.41 -8.83 9.82
C ILE A 53 -20.88 -7.41 9.64
N THR A 54 -21.32 -6.74 8.58
CA THR A 54 -21.05 -5.30 8.39
C THR A 54 -22.18 -4.51 9.03
N VAL A 55 -21.86 -3.53 9.87
CA VAL A 55 -22.84 -2.69 10.55
C VAL A 55 -22.96 -1.36 9.80
N ILE A 56 -24.16 -1.03 9.33
CA ILE A 56 -24.48 0.21 8.64
C ILE A 56 -24.94 1.23 9.69
N TYR A 57 -24.18 2.31 9.87
CA TYR A 57 -24.51 3.38 10.82
C TYR A 57 -24.01 4.74 10.32
N ASN A 58 -24.57 5.83 10.85
CA ASN A 58 -24.03 7.16 10.64
C ASN A 58 -23.05 7.50 11.76
N MET A 59 -21.82 7.88 11.40
CA MET A 59 -20.80 8.26 12.38
C MET A 59 -21.22 9.47 13.24
N GLU A 60 -22.06 10.35 12.71
CA GLU A 60 -22.54 11.54 13.42
C GLU A 60 -23.37 11.20 14.67
N ASP A 61 -24.09 10.08 14.65
CA ASP A 61 -24.93 9.62 15.77
C ASP A 61 -24.09 9.22 17.00
N PHE A 62 -22.84 8.84 16.77
CA PHE A 62 -21.92 8.35 17.80
C PHE A 62 -20.80 9.35 18.15
N GLN A 63 -20.70 10.47 17.42
CA GLN A 63 -19.71 11.54 17.65
C GLN A 63 -20.23 12.70 18.51
N ASN A 64 -21.52 12.71 18.86
CA ASN A 64 -22.17 13.84 19.54
C ASN A 64 -22.22 13.72 21.07
N ASP A 65 -21.07 13.87 21.72
CA ASP A 65 -21.01 14.30 23.14
C ASP A 65 -20.36 15.69 23.31
N THR A 66 -19.98 16.36 22.23
CA THR A 66 -19.26 17.65 22.29
C THR A 66 -19.92 18.84 21.60
N LYS A 67 -21.18 18.77 21.17
CA LYS A 67 -21.86 19.90 20.52
C LYS A 67 -23.03 20.45 21.35
N LYS A 68 -22.71 21.34 22.28
CA LYS A 68 -23.50 22.57 22.43
C LYS A 68 -22.70 23.75 21.88
N ASN A 69 -23.35 24.42 20.94
CA ASN A 69 -23.07 25.75 20.38
C ASN A 69 -22.20 25.80 19.10
N ASN A 70 -22.95 26.04 18.02
CA ASN A 70 -22.69 26.99 16.93
C ASN A 70 -22.42 26.36 15.54
N GLU A 71 -23.53 26.26 14.80
CA GLU A 71 -23.61 26.31 13.34
C GLU A 71 -23.44 27.79 12.86
N PRO A 72 -23.41 28.10 11.55
CA PRO A 72 -22.25 28.04 10.65
C PRO A 72 -21.83 29.43 10.13
N LYS A 73 -20.60 29.57 9.61
CA LYS A 73 -20.22 30.68 8.71
C LYS A 73 -19.46 30.17 7.49
N THR A 74 -19.97 30.58 6.34
CA THR A 74 -19.53 30.31 4.97
C THR A 74 -18.23 31.04 4.58
N PRO A 75 -17.57 30.61 3.47
CA PRO A 75 -16.17 30.93 3.19
C PRO A 75 -15.97 32.08 2.19
N HIS A 76 -14.81 32.74 2.25
CA HIS A 76 -14.28 33.62 1.20
C HIS A 76 -12.74 33.53 1.10
N PRO A 77 -12.14 33.86 -0.07
CA PRO A 77 -10.99 33.17 -0.65
C PRO A 77 -9.67 33.99 -0.66
N VAL A 78 -8.66 33.48 -1.40
CA VAL A 78 -7.37 34.10 -1.86
C VAL A 78 -6.16 33.74 -0.96
N ALA A 79 -4.96 33.35 -1.40
CA ALA A 79 -4.24 33.40 -2.69
C ALA A 79 -3.17 32.29 -2.79
N GLU A 80 -2.81 32.01 -4.04
CA GLU A 80 -1.72 31.16 -4.55
C GLU A 80 -0.34 31.86 -4.52
N LYS A 81 0.73 31.05 -4.65
CA LYS A 81 2.18 31.33 -4.90
C LYS A 81 3.10 31.32 -3.66
N GLU A 82 4.32 30.81 -3.69
CA GLU A 82 5.22 30.48 -4.80
C GLU A 82 6.23 29.38 -4.41
N VAL A 83 6.72 28.69 -5.44
CA VAL A 83 7.65 27.55 -5.46
C VAL A 83 9.09 28.02 -5.18
N PHE A 84 9.86 27.25 -4.41
CA PHE A 84 11.32 27.34 -4.44
C PHE A 84 11.95 25.98 -4.69
N ALA A 85 12.67 25.89 -5.81
CA ALA A 85 13.43 24.75 -6.26
C ALA A 85 14.69 24.54 -5.41
N ILE A 86 15.06 23.27 -5.20
CA ILE A 86 16.44 22.88 -4.91
C ILE A 86 16.84 21.85 -5.97
N THR A 87 17.80 22.27 -6.79
CA THR A 87 18.51 21.51 -7.82
C THR A 87 19.71 20.77 -7.23
N ASP A 88 20.13 19.73 -7.97
CA ASP A 88 21.36 18.91 -7.86
C ASP A 88 21.40 17.85 -6.74
N LYS A 89 21.73 16.57 -6.97
CA LYS A 89 22.28 15.90 -8.17
C LYS A 89 22.13 14.37 -8.04
N LYS A 90 21.79 13.75 -9.19
CA LYS A 90 22.28 12.45 -9.71
C LYS A 90 21.88 11.15 -9.00
N THR A 91 20.80 10.54 -9.49
CA THR A 91 20.72 9.08 -9.68
C THR A 91 20.15 8.77 -11.05
N ILE A 92 20.83 7.86 -11.74
CA ILE A 92 20.66 7.42 -13.12
C ILE A 92 19.42 6.54 -13.22
N CYS A 93 18.40 6.97 -13.98
CA CYS A 93 17.43 6.05 -14.56
C CYS A 93 17.94 5.71 -15.96
N ASN A 94 18.51 4.51 -16.13
CA ASN A 94 18.77 3.98 -17.46
C ASN A 94 17.43 3.76 -18.14
N HIS A 95 17.19 4.54 -19.19
CA HIS A 95 16.10 4.35 -20.12
C HIS A 95 16.62 3.38 -21.19
N ASP A 96 16.30 2.08 -21.05
CA ASP A 96 16.53 1.13 -22.14
C ASP A 96 15.46 1.35 -23.22
N GLU A 97 15.75 2.24 -24.16
CA GLU A 97 15.11 2.27 -25.46
C GLU A 97 15.55 1.03 -26.27
N ASN A 98 14.97 -0.14 -26.02
CA ASN A 98 15.23 -1.29 -26.90
C ASN A 98 14.10 -2.29 -27.10
N THR A 99 12.90 -2.02 -26.59
CA THR A 99 11.78 -2.97 -26.66
C THR A 99 11.02 -2.95 -27.99
N SER A 100 11.37 -2.06 -28.93
CA SER A 100 10.76 -2.04 -30.27
C SER A 100 11.50 -2.91 -31.30
N ALA A 101 12.75 -3.28 -31.05
CA ALA A 101 13.55 -4.07 -32.00
C ALA A 101 13.33 -5.59 -31.87
N ALA A 102 12.99 -6.08 -30.67
CA ALA A 102 12.80 -7.51 -30.40
C ALA A 102 11.51 -8.08 -31.04
N PHE A 103 10.44 -7.28 -31.13
CA PHE A 103 9.18 -7.70 -31.75
C PHE A 103 9.28 -7.77 -33.28
N PHE A 104 10.00 -6.85 -33.91
CA PHE A 104 10.30 -6.93 -35.35
C PHE A 104 11.22 -8.12 -35.69
N GLY A 105 12.15 -8.47 -34.79
CA GLY A 105 12.99 -9.64 -34.93
C GLY A 105 12.21 -10.97 -34.87
N LEU A 106 11.29 -11.11 -33.91
CA LEU A 106 10.54 -12.36 -33.73
C LEU A 106 9.49 -12.58 -34.83
N LEU A 107 8.85 -11.50 -35.33
CA LEU A 107 7.93 -11.58 -36.47
C LEU A 107 8.65 -12.02 -37.76
N MET A 108 9.89 -11.56 -37.96
CA MET A 108 10.72 -12.00 -39.09
C MET A 108 11.21 -13.45 -38.95
N VAL A 109 11.39 -13.96 -37.73
CA VAL A 109 11.76 -15.36 -37.47
C VAL A 109 10.60 -16.32 -37.75
N PHE A 110 9.35 -15.94 -37.43
CA PHE A 110 8.18 -16.74 -37.75
C PHE A 110 7.83 -16.77 -39.25
N LEU A 111 8.23 -15.74 -40.01
CA LEU A 111 8.11 -15.74 -41.47
C LEU A 111 9.31 -16.43 -42.20
N GLY A 112 10.33 -16.85 -41.46
CA GLY A 112 11.60 -17.37 -42.01
C GLY A 112 11.67 -18.87 -42.31
N LYS A 113 10.66 -19.68 -41.95
CA LYS A 113 10.73 -21.15 -42.13
C LYS A 113 9.47 -21.77 -42.73
N LYS A 114 9.14 -21.40 -43.96
CA LYS A 114 8.47 -22.28 -44.93
C LYS A 114 8.54 -21.64 -46.32
N LYS A 115 9.39 -22.18 -47.20
CA LYS A 115 9.29 -21.98 -48.64
C LYS A 115 8.02 -22.69 -49.14
N THR A 116 6.86 -22.10 -48.89
CA THR A 116 5.63 -22.41 -49.60
C THR A 116 5.28 -21.20 -50.43
N LYS A 117 5.31 -21.41 -51.74
CA LYS A 117 5.04 -20.43 -52.79
C LYS A 117 3.58 -19.95 -52.66
N LEU A 118 3.32 -18.95 -51.81
CA LEU A 118 2.03 -18.27 -51.83
C LEU A 118 1.99 -17.37 -53.07
N ARG A 119 1.15 -17.76 -54.02
CA ARG A 119 0.87 -16.99 -55.24
C ARG A 119 0.06 -15.75 -54.85
N MET A 120 0.76 -14.66 -54.52
CA MET A 120 0.14 -13.36 -54.24
C MET A 120 -0.58 -12.86 -55.48
N ARG A 121 -1.89 -12.68 -55.38
CA ARG A 121 -2.73 -12.08 -56.42
C ARG A 121 -3.50 -10.94 -55.78
N ASN A 122 -3.18 -9.74 -56.23
CA ASN A 122 -3.83 -8.44 -56.02
C ASN A 122 -3.32 -7.59 -54.84
N SER A 123 -2.89 -6.37 -55.17
CA SER A 123 -2.39 -5.32 -54.25
C SER A 123 -3.40 -4.92 -53.17
N THR A 124 -4.70 -5.10 -53.43
CA THR A 124 -5.79 -4.71 -52.53
C THR A 124 -5.90 -5.57 -51.28
N THR A 125 -5.55 -6.86 -51.33
CA THR A 125 -5.58 -7.74 -50.15
C THR A 125 -4.42 -7.46 -49.20
N ILE A 126 -3.25 -7.04 -49.72
CA ILE A 126 -2.11 -6.61 -48.91
C ILE A 126 -2.46 -5.32 -48.16
N MET A 127 -3.15 -4.38 -48.81
CA MET A 127 -3.54 -3.12 -48.18
C MET A 127 -4.61 -3.32 -47.09
N MET A 128 -5.57 -4.23 -47.29
CA MET A 128 -6.53 -4.61 -46.24
C MET A 128 -5.84 -5.28 -45.04
N ILE A 129 -4.89 -6.19 -45.28
CA ILE A 129 -4.17 -6.86 -44.19
C ILE A 129 -3.31 -5.84 -43.42
N MET A 130 -2.66 -4.88 -44.10
CA MET A 130 -1.95 -3.79 -43.42
C MET A 130 -2.89 -2.88 -42.63
N MET A 131 -4.05 -2.49 -43.17
CA MET A 131 -5.03 -1.69 -42.41
C MET A 131 -5.55 -2.44 -41.18
N ILE A 132 -5.81 -3.75 -41.30
CA ILE A 132 -6.24 -4.57 -40.17
C ILE A 132 -5.14 -4.66 -39.13
N VAL A 133 -3.87 -4.85 -39.52
CA VAL A 133 -2.73 -4.89 -38.59
C VAL A 133 -2.48 -3.54 -37.90
N MET A 134 -2.67 -2.42 -38.61
CA MET A 134 -2.58 -1.07 -38.04
C MET A 134 -3.75 -0.73 -37.09
N MET A 135 -4.88 -1.43 -37.20
CA MET A 135 -6.01 -1.32 -36.27
C MET A 135 -5.81 -2.15 -34.99
N VAL A 136 -4.75 -2.98 -34.89
CA VAL A 136 -4.42 -3.76 -33.68
C VAL A 136 -3.28 -3.14 -32.86
N ASP A 137 -2.86 -1.91 -33.16
CA ASP A 137 -1.96 -1.13 -32.29
C ASP A 137 -2.72 -0.53 -31.09
N ASP A 138 -3.64 -1.29 -30.49
CA ASP A 138 -4.05 -1.02 -29.11
C ASP A 138 -2.84 -1.36 -28.23
N TRP A 139 -2.08 -0.31 -27.94
CA TRP A 139 -1.04 -0.29 -26.93
C TRP A 139 -1.59 -0.82 -25.61
N VAL A 140 -1.49 -2.14 -25.37
CA VAL A 140 -1.47 -2.70 -24.01
C VAL A 140 -0.07 -2.47 -23.44
N GLY A 141 0.34 -1.20 -23.41
CA GLY A 141 1.30 -0.72 -22.44
C GLY A 141 0.48 -0.30 -21.24
N ALA A 142 0.75 -0.87 -20.07
CA ALA A 142 0.29 -0.29 -18.81
C ALA A 142 0.96 1.09 -18.68
N SER A 143 0.38 2.09 -19.32
CA SER A 143 0.78 3.48 -19.25
C SER A 143 0.36 3.96 -17.87
N ASP A 144 1.35 4.18 -17.00
CA ASP A 144 1.14 4.90 -15.74
C ASP A 144 0.60 6.30 -16.09
N ASN A 145 -0.70 6.50 -15.88
CA ASN A 145 -1.39 7.73 -16.27
C ASN A 145 -1.47 8.72 -15.10
N ASN A 146 -0.84 8.42 -13.96
CA ASN A 146 -0.85 9.27 -12.79
C ASN A 146 0.39 10.19 -12.77
N PRO A 147 0.30 11.49 -13.05
CA PRO A 147 1.46 12.37 -13.06
C PRO A 147 1.98 12.74 -11.65
N VAL A 148 1.36 12.25 -10.57
CA VAL A 148 1.65 12.70 -9.20
C VAL A 148 2.80 11.90 -8.59
N TYR A 149 3.97 12.54 -8.44
CA TYR A 149 5.19 11.98 -7.84
C TYR A 149 5.46 12.40 -6.39
N SER A 150 4.62 13.27 -5.83
CA SER A 150 4.74 13.70 -4.44
C SER A 150 3.88 12.79 -3.56
N PRO A 151 4.39 12.24 -2.45
CA PRO A 151 3.57 11.51 -1.49
C PRO A 151 2.60 12.43 -0.74
N CYS A 152 2.81 13.75 -0.77
CA CYS A 152 1.97 14.74 -0.09
C CYS A 152 1.00 15.44 -1.04
N SER A 153 0.65 14.80 -2.16
CA SER A 153 -0.30 15.34 -3.12
C SER A 153 -1.42 14.33 -3.32
N ASP A 154 -2.65 14.81 -3.29
CA ASP A 154 -3.81 13.94 -3.53
C ASP A 154 -3.90 13.58 -5.01
N THR A 155 -4.24 12.32 -5.28
CA THR A 155 -4.46 11.83 -6.64
C THR A 155 -5.53 10.76 -6.63
N GLN A 156 -6.24 10.63 -7.74
CA GLN A 156 -7.15 9.52 -8.00
C GLN A 156 -6.39 8.50 -8.83
N ILE A 157 -6.36 7.26 -8.37
CA ILE A 157 -5.63 6.19 -9.02
C ILE A 157 -6.57 5.21 -9.72
N SER A 158 -6.13 4.73 -10.87
CA SER A 158 -6.72 3.60 -11.57
C SER A 158 -5.82 2.37 -11.45
N LYS A 159 -6.39 1.18 -11.69
CA LYS A 159 -5.63 -0.06 -11.75
C LYS A 159 -4.48 0.04 -12.77
N GLY A 160 -3.29 -0.38 -12.38
CA GLY A 160 -2.07 -0.31 -13.20
C GLY A 160 -1.30 1.03 -13.14
N ASP A 161 -1.88 2.09 -12.56
CA ASP A 161 -1.16 3.36 -12.36
C ASP A 161 -0.04 3.22 -11.32
N GLY A 162 0.99 4.05 -11.44
CA GLY A 162 2.00 4.21 -10.41
C GLY A 162 1.46 5.10 -9.30
N PHE A 163 1.56 4.65 -8.05
CA PHE A 163 1.07 5.41 -6.90
C PHE A 163 2.21 5.74 -5.94
N THR A 164 2.44 7.04 -5.71
CA THR A 164 3.54 7.48 -4.84
C THR A 164 3.16 7.39 -3.38
N ILE A 165 3.97 6.68 -2.60
CA ILE A 165 3.87 6.61 -1.14
C ILE A 165 5.16 7.07 -0.47
N GLY A 166 5.02 7.65 0.71
CA GLY A 166 6.12 7.97 1.59
C GLY A 166 6.16 7.03 2.79
N ILE A 167 7.37 6.70 3.23
CA ILE A 167 7.63 6.01 4.49
C ILE A 167 8.56 6.89 5.30
N ALA A 168 8.03 7.47 6.37
CA ALA A 168 8.78 8.30 7.30
C ALA A 168 9.23 7.45 8.49
N ILE A 169 10.51 7.54 8.85
CA ILE A 169 11.11 6.81 9.98
C ILE A 169 11.58 7.84 11.01
N SER A 170 11.05 7.76 12.23
CA SER A 170 11.38 8.65 13.34
C SER A 170 11.06 7.99 14.69
N SER A 171 11.12 8.73 15.80
CA SER A 171 10.58 8.27 17.08
C SER A 171 9.05 8.23 17.04
N LYS A 172 8.42 7.38 17.87
CA LYS A 172 6.96 7.25 17.89
C LYS A 172 6.28 8.60 18.15
N GLU A 173 6.80 9.36 19.11
CA GLU A 173 6.25 10.64 19.56
C GLU A 173 6.41 11.73 18.50
N ALA A 174 7.35 11.57 17.55
CA ALA A 174 7.57 12.54 16.49
C ALA A 174 6.37 12.70 15.55
N PHE A 175 5.49 11.68 15.48
CA PHE A 175 4.31 11.63 14.62
C PHE A 175 3.03 12.14 15.30
N PHE A 176 3.09 12.53 16.57
CA PHE A 176 1.94 13.01 17.33
C PHE A 176 2.09 14.49 17.70
N LEU A 177 0.97 15.19 17.71
CA LEU A 177 0.81 16.51 18.31
C LEU A 177 -0.44 16.46 19.18
N ASP A 178 -0.31 16.79 20.47
CA ASP A 178 -1.43 16.77 21.44
C ASP A 178 -2.22 15.45 21.46
N GLN A 179 -1.51 14.31 21.43
CA GLN A 179 -2.07 12.95 21.33
C GLN A 179 -2.80 12.60 20.02
N VAL A 180 -2.85 13.53 19.07
CA VAL A 180 -3.39 13.30 17.73
C VAL A 180 -2.26 12.93 16.79
N GLN A 181 -2.36 11.76 16.15
CA GLN A 181 -1.42 11.39 15.09
C GLN A 181 -1.67 12.28 13.87
N LEU A 182 -0.67 13.00 13.39
CA LEU A 182 -0.76 13.78 12.16
C LEU A 182 -0.09 13.03 11.00
N SER A 183 -0.41 13.43 9.77
CA SER A 183 0.30 12.93 8.59
C SER A 183 1.72 13.49 8.56
N PRO A 184 2.74 12.72 8.13
CA PRO A 184 4.09 13.23 7.89
C PRO A 184 4.19 14.43 6.93
N CYS A 185 3.15 14.69 6.14
CA CYS A 185 3.03 15.89 5.31
C CYS A 185 2.66 17.16 6.10
N ASP A 186 2.25 17.03 7.37
CA ASP A 186 1.88 18.15 8.22
C ASP A 186 3.13 18.84 8.77
N THR A 187 3.34 20.09 8.36
CA THR A 187 4.50 20.89 8.75
C THR A 187 4.63 21.10 10.26
N ARG A 188 3.53 21.01 11.01
CA ARG A 188 3.52 21.17 12.48
C ARG A 188 4.26 20.06 13.20
N LEU A 189 4.44 18.89 12.57
CA LEU A 189 5.23 17.80 13.16
C LEU A 189 6.72 18.14 13.24
N GLY A 190 7.21 19.04 12.36
CA GLY A 190 8.61 19.45 12.34
C GLY A 190 9.58 18.29 12.11
N LEU A 191 9.18 17.27 11.33
CA LEU A 191 9.95 16.02 11.16
C LEU A 191 11.38 16.24 10.67
N ALA A 192 11.61 17.26 9.82
CA ALA A 192 12.95 17.65 9.37
C ALA A 192 13.86 18.06 10.53
N ALA A 193 13.34 18.81 11.51
CA ALA A 193 14.09 19.20 12.71
C ALA A 193 14.34 18.03 13.65
N LYS A 194 13.54 16.96 13.55
CA LYS A 194 13.66 15.72 14.33
C LYS A 194 14.52 14.66 13.64
N MET A 195 15.26 15.02 12.59
CA MET A 195 16.12 14.12 11.81
C MET A 195 15.40 12.87 11.27
N ALA A 196 14.11 13.00 10.96
CA ALA A 196 13.34 11.91 10.39
C ALA A 196 13.92 11.51 9.01
N GLN A 197 13.97 10.21 8.74
CA GLN A 197 14.34 9.68 7.44
C GLN A 197 13.09 9.47 6.58
N LEU A 198 13.22 9.62 5.27
CA LEU A 198 12.14 9.46 4.32
C LEU A 198 12.57 8.53 3.19
N ALA A 199 11.77 7.51 2.93
CA ALA A 199 11.85 6.69 1.73
C ALA A 199 10.59 6.92 0.87
N LEU A 200 10.78 7.06 -0.44
CA LEU A 200 9.71 7.26 -1.41
C LEU A 200 9.63 6.05 -2.33
N PHE A 201 8.42 5.55 -2.54
CA PHE A 201 8.17 4.42 -3.41
C PHE A 201 7.01 4.72 -4.34
N ARG A 202 7.02 4.09 -5.51
CA ARG A 202 5.97 4.23 -6.51
C ARG A 202 5.54 2.86 -7.04
N PRO A 203 4.91 2.01 -6.21
CA PRO A 203 4.35 0.74 -6.67
C PRO A 203 3.22 0.95 -7.69
N LYS A 204 2.99 -0.07 -8.52
CA LYS A 204 1.83 -0.11 -9.40
C LYS A 204 0.58 -0.58 -8.66
N VAL A 205 -0.54 0.06 -8.91
CA VAL A 205 -1.82 -0.24 -8.28
C VAL A 205 -2.34 -1.59 -8.77
N ASP A 206 -2.79 -2.41 -7.81
CA ASP A 206 -3.19 -3.80 -8.02
C ASP A 206 -2.07 -4.71 -8.57
N GLU A 207 -0.81 -4.40 -8.24
CA GLU A 207 0.34 -5.28 -8.43
C GLU A 207 1.07 -5.48 -7.10
N ILE A 208 1.33 -6.74 -6.72
CA ILE A 208 2.06 -7.05 -5.50
C ILE A 208 3.52 -6.61 -5.67
N SER A 209 3.91 -5.60 -4.89
CA SER A 209 5.23 -5.00 -4.95
C SER A 209 6.00 -5.27 -3.66
N LEU A 210 7.27 -5.66 -3.76
CA LEU A 210 8.18 -5.71 -2.62
C LEU A 210 9.08 -4.48 -2.63
N LEU A 211 8.86 -3.59 -1.68
CA LEU A 211 9.71 -2.41 -1.46
C LEU A 211 10.86 -2.79 -0.54
N SER A 212 12.05 -2.26 -0.79
CA SER A 212 13.23 -2.53 0.04
C SER A 212 13.88 -1.22 0.46
N ILE A 213 14.06 -1.04 1.76
CA ILE A 213 14.83 0.07 2.34
C ILE A 213 16.21 -0.49 2.72
N ASP A 214 17.24 0.03 2.07
CA ASP A 214 18.63 -0.32 2.36
C ASP A 214 19.06 0.27 3.70
N THR A 215 19.26 -0.61 4.70
CA THR A 215 19.69 -0.21 6.04
C THR A 215 21.21 -0.15 6.16
N SER A 216 21.99 -0.42 5.10
CA SER A 216 23.46 -0.34 5.17
C SER A 216 23.97 1.09 5.36
N LYS A 217 23.18 2.09 4.91
CA LYS A 217 23.53 3.52 4.96
C LYS A 217 22.87 4.27 6.11
N PHE A 218 21.99 3.60 6.85
CA PHE A 218 21.13 4.23 7.84
C PHE A 218 20.72 3.21 8.91
N ASN A 219 20.89 3.59 10.19
CA ASN A 219 20.49 2.76 11.32
C ASN A 219 19.06 3.10 11.79
N PRO A 220 18.06 2.23 11.56
CA PRO A 220 16.67 2.49 11.96
C PRO A 220 16.51 2.70 13.47
N SER A 221 17.36 2.08 14.28
CA SER A 221 17.34 2.25 15.74
C SER A 221 17.74 3.67 16.17
N GLU A 222 18.63 4.32 15.43
CA GLU A 222 19.11 5.68 15.73
C GLU A 222 18.14 6.78 15.27
N ALA A 223 17.36 6.54 14.20
CA ALA A 223 16.28 7.46 13.81
C ALA A 223 15.08 7.43 14.77
N GLY A 224 15.05 6.53 15.74
CA GLY A 224 13.94 6.41 16.69
C GLY A 224 13.09 5.15 16.52
N GLY A 225 13.40 4.29 15.53
CA GLY A 225 12.92 2.91 15.50
C GLY A 225 11.46 2.69 15.12
N PHE A 226 10.70 3.72 14.73
CA PHE A 226 9.32 3.60 14.25
C PHE A 226 9.17 4.12 12.84
N MET A 227 8.27 3.52 12.06
CA MET A 227 7.92 4.01 10.73
C MET A 227 6.42 4.22 10.54
N VAL A 228 6.09 5.20 9.71
CA VAL A 228 4.73 5.54 9.28
C VAL A 228 4.71 5.60 7.76
N GLY A 229 3.80 4.83 7.15
CA GLY A 229 3.46 4.95 5.74
C GLY A 229 2.42 6.04 5.56
N PHE A 230 2.57 6.87 4.53
CA PHE A 230 1.66 7.98 4.28
C PHE A 230 1.52 8.31 2.79
N ALA A 231 0.37 8.85 2.42
CA ALA A 231 0.13 9.45 1.12
C ALA A 231 -1.03 10.46 1.16
N GLY A 232 -1.02 11.41 0.24
CA GLY A 232 -2.03 12.47 0.12
C GLY A 232 -1.85 13.61 1.12
N SER A 233 -2.67 14.66 0.95
CA SER A 233 -2.65 15.86 1.80
C SER A 233 -4.01 16.16 2.43
N LYS A 234 -5.08 16.15 1.62
CA LYS A 234 -6.45 16.44 2.06
C LYS A 234 -7.03 15.25 2.82
N TYR A 235 -6.84 14.04 2.28
CA TYR A 235 -7.28 12.80 2.92
C TYR A 235 -6.22 12.23 3.86
N ALA A 236 -4.96 12.63 3.64
CA ALA A 236 -3.84 12.41 4.55
C ALA A 236 -3.77 10.96 5.07
N ALA A 237 -3.95 10.02 4.13
CA ALA A 237 -3.97 8.60 4.41
C ALA A 237 -2.64 8.21 5.06
N ARG A 238 -2.71 7.61 6.24
CA ARG A 238 -1.53 7.26 7.05
C ARG A 238 -1.75 5.98 7.81
N SER A 239 -0.66 5.28 8.08
CA SER A 239 -0.68 4.12 8.98
C SER A 239 -0.31 4.50 10.40
N TYR A 240 -0.71 3.67 11.36
CA TYR A 240 -0.19 3.80 12.73
C TYR A 240 1.33 3.53 12.78
N PRO A 241 2.08 4.17 13.68
CA PRO A 241 3.52 3.95 13.81
C PRO A 241 3.79 2.49 14.18
N VAL A 242 4.52 1.79 13.31
CA VAL A 242 4.96 0.41 13.56
C VAL A 242 6.42 0.41 13.98
N LYS A 243 6.76 -0.44 14.95
CA LYS A 243 8.14 -0.61 15.41
C LYS A 243 8.94 -1.32 14.32
N VAL A 244 10.09 -0.77 13.97
CA VAL A 244 11.02 -1.30 12.97
C VAL A 244 12.26 -1.86 13.62
N ALA A 245 12.83 -1.13 14.57
CA ALA A 245 14.04 -1.58 15.24
C ALA A 245 14.09 -1.04 16.67
N ASP A 246 14.72 -1.80 17.54
CA ASP A 246 15.21 -1.31 18.83
C ASP A 246 16.72 -1.51 18.93
N GLY A 247 17.31 -1.29 20.10
CA GLY A 247 18.74 -1.52 20.31
C GLY A 247 19.16 -3.00 20.26
N SER A 248 18.22 -3.94 20.20
CA SER A 248 18.46 -5.39 20.26
C SER A 248 18.12 -6.11 18.96
N ASN A 249 16.99 -5.79 18.33
CA ASN A 249 16.43 -6.46 17.17
C ASN A 249 15.89 -5.47 16.13
N THR A 250 16.08 -5.81 14.86
CA THR A 250 15.56 -5.10 13.69
C THR A 250 14.58 -6.01 12.96
N ILE A 251 13.33 -5.59 12.85
CA ILE A 251 12.28 -6.28 12.08
C ILE A 251 12.53 -6.00 10.59
N THR A 252 12.59 -7.06 9.79
CA THR A 252 13.02 -6.99 8.38
C THR A 252 11.90 -7.20 7.38
N ALA A 253 10.72 -7.66 7.83
CA ALA A 253 9.60 -7.98 6.95
C ALA A 253 8.30 -7.34 7.44
N PHE A 254 7.65 -6.60 6.55
CA PHE A 254 6.37 -5.96 6.81
C PHE A 254 5.42 -6.15 5.63
N THR A 255 4.12 -6.05 5.91
CA THR A 255 3.12 -5.90 4.87
C THR A 255 2.32 -4.64 5.11
N LEU A 256 2.25 -3.81 4.07
CA LEU A 256 1.47 -2.59 4.02
C LEU A 256 0.24 -2.80 3.12
N VAL A 257 -0.93 -2.61 3.69
CA VAL A 257 -2.20 -2.72 2.97
C VAL A 257 -2.77 -1.34 2.74
N MET A 258 -3.02 -1.03 1.48
CA MET A 258 -3.67 0.20 1.05
C MET A 258 -5.15 -0.08 0.80
N LYS A 259 -6.03 0.57 1.56
CA LYS A 259 -7.49 0.45 1.40
C LYS A 259 -8.03 1.69 0.69
N LEU A 260 -8.58 1.48 -0.50
CA LEU A 260 -9.33 2.46 -1.26
C LEU A 260 -10.81 2.26 -0.97
N THR A 261 -11.43 3.18 -0.26
CA THR A 261 -12.85 3.06 0.07
C THR A 261 -13.70 3.74 -0.99
N LEU A 262 -14.69 3.03 -1.53
CA LEU A 262 -15.87 3.66 -2.11
C LEU A 262 -16.74 4.13 -0.96
N SER A 263 -16.68 5.42 -0.61
CA SER A 263 -17.71 5.98 0.28
C SER A 263 -18.89 6.45 -0.57
N PRO A 264 -20.08 5.83 -0.44
CA PRO A 264 -21.31 6.33 -1.04
C PRO A 264 -21.95 7.48 -0.25
N LEU A 265 -21.44 7.81 0.95
CA LEU A 265 -22.06 8.73 1.91
C LEU A 265 -21.49 10.16 1.92
N VAL A 266 -20.45 10.43 1.13
CA VAL A 266 -20.06 11.80 0.82
C VAL A 266 -20.73 12.18 -0.49
N LEU A 267 -21.57 13.22 -0.49
CA LEU A 267 -22.13 13.87 -1.70
C LEU A 267 -21.05 14.44 -2.66
N GLU A 268 -19.80 14.01 -2.52
CA GLU A 268 -18.67 14.17 -3.42
C GLU A 268 -18.07 12.78 -3.66
N PHE A 269 -18.43 12.12 -4.77
CA PHE A 269 -17.97 10.77 -5.13
C PHE A 269 -16.43 10.69 -5.23
N GLN A 270 -15.75 10.25 -4.17
CA GLN A 270 -14.29 10.08 -4.15
C GLN A 270 -13.90 8.68 -4.60
N LYS A 271 -14.06 8.44 -5.91
CA LYS A 271 -13.62 7.20 -6.58
C LYS A 271 -12.08 7.18 -6.69
N GLY A 272 -11.45 6.06 -6.33
CA GLY A 272 -10.00 5.87 -6.53
C GLY A 272 -9.08 6.68 -5.61
N VAL A 273 -9.55 7.14 -4.44
CA VAL A 273 -8.73 7.88 -3.47
C VAL A 273 -8.29 6.94 -2.34
N LEU A 274 -7.00 6.97 -1.99
CA LEU A 274 -6.50 6.23 -0.85
C LEU A 274 -6.99 6.89 0.45
N GLN A 275 -7.63 6.09 1.31
CA GLN A 275 -8.16 6.57 2.58
C GLN A 275 -7.32 6.08 3.75
N ASN A 276 -6.92 4.82 3.73
CA ASN A 276 -6.23 4.21 4.86
C ASN A 276 -5.05 3.33 4.46
N LEU A 277 -4.04 3.31 5.32
CA LEU A 277 -2.90 2.41 5.24
C LEU A 277 -2.80 1.64 6.54
N PHE A 278 -2.63 0.32 6.46
CA PHE A 278 -2.49 -0.52 7.65
C PHE A 278 -1.31 -1.46 7.52
N TRP A 279 -0.59 -1.64 8.61
CA TRP A 279 0.42 -2.68 8.73
C TRP A 279 -0.26 -3.99 9.10
N LYS A 280 0.07 -5.06 8.39
CA LYS A 280 -0.36 -6.41 8.71
C LYS A 280 0.87 -7.26 9.01
N SER A 281 0.80 -7.96 10.13
CA SER A 281 1.78 -8.95 10.54
C SER A 281 1.22 -10.34 10.22
N PHE A 282 2.08 -11.23 9.73
CA PHE A 282 1.69 -12.56 9.26
C PHE A 282 2.40 -13.70 10.00
N GLY A 283 2.91 -13.41 11.19
CA GLY A 283 3.64 -14.38 11.97
C GLY A 283 5.05 -14.63 11.43
N CYS A 284 5.70 -15.61 12.04
CA CYS A 284 7.12 -15.85 11.82
C CYS A 284 7.45 -16.83 10.69
N ASP A 285 6.48 -17.17 9.85
CA ASP A 285 6.71 -18.02 8.68
C ASP A 285 7.63 -17.34 7.65
N LEU A 286 7.62 -16.00 7.60
CA LEU A 286 8.55 -15.19 6.80
C LEU A 286 10.03 -15.30 7.27
N CYS A 287 10.28 -15.75 8.50
CA CYS A 287 11.66 -15.96 8.99
C CYS A 287 12.33 -17.21 8.43
N LYS A 288 11.56 -18.13 7.84
CA LYS A 288 12.04 -19.47 7.51
C LYS A 288 12.91 -19.53 6.26
N GLY A 289 12.84 -18.54 5.37
CA GLY A 289 13.67 -18.54 4.17
C GLY A 289 14.69 -17.41 4.07
N THR A 290 14.68 -16.43 4.98
CA THR A 290 15.76 -15.44 5.07
C THR A 290 17.01 -16.21 5.44
N GLY A 291 17.92 -16.43 4.49
CA GLY A 291 19.12 -17.28 4.60
C GLY A 291 20.16 -16.85 5.66
N SER A 292 19.74 -16.06 6.65
CA SER A 292 20.49 -15.74 7.84
C SER A 292 20.01 -16.64 8.98
N SER A 293 20.90 -17.51 9.46
CA SER A 293 20.76 -18.40 10.64
C SER A 293 20.53 -17.68 11.97
N SER A 294 20.03 -16.46 11.91
CA SER A 294 20.02 -15.45 12.95
C SER A 294 18.69 -14.72 13.06
N SER A 295 17.68 -15.10 12.27
CA SER A 295 16.32 -14.59 12.43
C SER A 295 15.70 -15.08 13.74
N VAL A 296 15.00 -14.18 14.43
CA VAL A 296 14.30 -14.39 15.69
C VAL A 296 12.86 -13.96 15.49
N CYS A 297 11.95 -14.84 15.89
CA CYS A 297 10.52 -14.56 15.91
C CYS A 297 10.18 -13.75 17.17
N LEU A 298 9.86 -12.47 17.02
CA LEU A 298 9.41 -11.63 18.12
C LEU A 298 7.93 -11.86 18.38
N ASN A 299 7.59 -12.25 19.61
CA ASN A 299 6.22 -12.42 20.11
C ASN A 299 5.30 -13.32 19.27
N GLY A 300 5.86 -14.20 18.42
CA GLY A 300 5.06 -15.03 17.51
C GLY A 300 4.53 -14.28 16.28
N THR A 301 4.77 -12.97 16.17
CA THR A 301 4.17 -12.10 15.15
C THR A 301 5.19 -11.64 14.12
N ASP A 302 6.35 -11.15 14.55
CA ASP A 302 7.22 -10.37 13.69
C ASP A 302 8.59 -11.02 13.50
N CYS A 303 9.06 -11.03 12.26
CA CYS A 303 10.37 -11.55 11.94
C CYS A 303 11.46 -10.49 12.14
N ALA A 304 12.40 -10.74 13.04
CA ALA A 304 13.48 -9.83 13.33
C ALA A 304 14.86 -10.48 13.23
N VAL A 305 15.88 -9.67 13.05
CA VAL A 305 17.28 -10.06 13.12
C VAL A 305 17.94 -9.24 14.23
N PRO A 306 18.75 -9.84 15.12
CA PRO A 306 19.47 -9.08 16.14
C PRO A 306 20.29 -7.95 15.51
N THR A 307 20.13 -6.74 16.02
CA THR A 307 20.70 -5.50 15.44
C THR A 307 22.22 -5.58 15.35
N SER A 308 22.88 -6.26 16.30
CA SER A 308 24.32 -6.52 16.30
C SER A 308 24.82 -7.38 15.12
N LYS A 309 23.94 -8.18 14.52
CA LYS A 309 24.27 -9.02 13.37
C LYS A 309 24.04 -8.33 12.03
N CYS A 310 23.38 -7.17 12.03
CA CYS A 310 23.14 -6.39 10.83
C CYS A 310 24.40 -5.68 10.35
N LYS A 311 24.59 -5.60 9.03
CA LYS A 311 25.72 -4.89 8.40
C LYS A 311 25.91 -3.45 8.90
N ALA A 312 24.80 -2.74 9.16
CA ALA A 312 24.80 -1.38 9.71
C ALA A 312 25.55 -1.25 11.05
N ASN A 313 25.59 -2.33 11.84
CA ASN A 313 26.25 -2.38 13.16
C ASN A 313 27.52 -3.25 13.15
N GLY A 314 28.11 -3.48 11.97
CA GLY A 314 29.34 -4.27 11.82
C GLY A 314 29.15 -5.78 11.73
N GLY A 315 27.90 -6.25 11.61
CA GLY A 315 27.59 -7.66 11.38
C GLY A 315 27.65 -8.08 9.90
N GLN A 316 27.28 -9.34 9.62
CA GLN A 316 27.32 -9.90 8.26
C GLN A 316 25.93 -10.05 7.61
N ALA A 317 24.85 -10.00 8.40
CA ALA A 317 23.49 -10.20 7.91
C ALA A 317 22.97 -8.96 7.17
N ASN A 318 22.30 -9.19 6.05
CA ASN A 318 21.52 -8.15 5.38
C ASN A 318 20.21 -7.93 6.15
N CYS A 319 20.01 -6.73 6.69
CA CYS A 319 18.83 -6.36 7.47
C CYS A 319 17.97 -5.32 6.77
N ASN A 320 18.03 -5.28 5.43
CA ASN A 320 17.15 -4.42 4.65
C ASN A 320 15.69 -4.66 5.01
N ILE A 321 14.94 -3.57 5.11
CA ILE A 321 13.54 -3.63 5.47
C ILE A 321 12.74 -3.90 4.20
N GLY A 322 12.18 -5.09 4.09
CA GLY A 322 11.28 -5.51 3.03
C GLY A 322 9.83 -5.19 3.39
N ILE A 323 9.13 -4.49 2.51
CA ILE A 323 7.72 -4.10 2.70
C ILE A 323 6.91 -4.59 1.51
N GLN A 324 6.08 -5.59 1.75
CA GLN A 324 5.12 -6.07 0.75
C GLN A 324 3.93 -5.13 0.72
N VAL A 325 3.63 -4.59 -0.46
CA VAL A 325 2.48 -3.71 -0.67
C VAL A 325 1.37 -4.48 -1.36
N ALA A 326 0.15 -4.31 -0.85
CA ALA A 326 -1.05 -4.83 -1.46
C ALA A 326 -2.19 -3.81 -1.39
N PHE A 327 -3.10 -3.92 -2.34
CA PHE A 327 -4.24 -3.04 -2.51
C PHE A 327 -5.55 -3.78 -2.24
N SER A 328 -6.51 -3.05 -1.69
CA SER A 328 -7.87 -3.52 -1.43
C SER A 328 -8.87 -2.40 -1.71
N GLY A 329 -10.09 -2.78 -2.08
CA GLY A 329 -11.16 -1.84 -2.39
C GLY A 329 -11.37 -1.67 -3.89
N THR A 330 -11.59 -0.44 -4.35
CA THR A 330 -11.90 -0.16 -5.77
C THR A 330 -11.18 1.08 -6.27
N ASP A 331 -10.85 1.07 -7.54
CA ASP A 331 -10.14 2.17 -8.21
C ASP A 331 -11.09 3.29 -8.68
N ARG A 332 -10.57 4.29 -9.41
CA ARG A 332 -11.36 5.39 -9.99
C ARG A 332 -12.44 4.91 -10.96
N ASN A 333 -12.21 3.80 -11.65
CA ASN A 333 -13.09 3.22 -12.66
C ASN A 333 -14.12 2.24 -12.07
N LEU A 334 -14.15 2.09 -10.74
CA LEU A 334 -14.98 1.12 -10.01
C LEU A 334 -14.55 -0.34 -10.24
N GLU A 335 -13.30 -0.56 -10.66
CA GLU A 335 -12.72 -1.89 -10.73
C GLU A 335 -12.22 -2.32 -9.34
N SER A 336 -12.55 -3.55 -8.95
CA SER A 336 -12.11 -4.12 -7.67
C SER A 336 -10.62 -4.46 -7.68
N LEU A 337 -9.92 -4.04 -6.63
CA LEU A 337 -8.52 -4.36 -6.34
C LEU A 337 -8.47 -5.67 -5.55
N ASN A 338 -7.69 -6.63 -6.03
CA ASN A 338 -7.70 -8.01 -5.51
C ASN A 338 -6.36 -8.46 -4.92
N THR A 339 -5.29 -7.69 -5.11
CA THR A 339 -3.95 -8.08 -4.64
C THR A 339 -3.88 -8.44 -3.16
N TRP A 340 -4.68 -7.80 -2.29
CA TRP A 340 -4.76 -8.20 -0.88
C TRP A 340 -5.15 -9.66 -0.66
N TYR A 341 -6.11 -10.19 -1.42
CA TYR A 341 -6.54 -11.58 -1.30
C TYR A 341 -5.47 -12.55 -1.83
N GLU A 342 -4.66 -12.10 -2.78
CA GLU A 342 -3.56 -12.86 -3.37
C GLU A 342 -2.33 -12.94 -2.47
N VAL A 343 -2.11 -11.95 -1.59
CA VAL A 343 -0.99 -11.97 -0.64
C VAL A 343 -0.98 -13.26 0.17
N ASN A 344 -2.14 -13.76 0.60
CA ASN A 344 -2.22 -14.99 1.39
C ASN A 344 -1.76 -16.24 0.61
N ASN A 345 -1.98 -16.27 -0.70
CA ASN A 345 -1.60 -17.40 -1.55
C ASN A 345 -0.09 -17.38 -1.85
N LEU A 346 0.52 -16.19 -1.95
CA LEU A 346 1.97 -16.07 -2.18
C LEU A 346 2.82 -16.27 -0.93
N ARG A 347 2.22 -16.29 0.27
CA ARG A 347 2.91 -16.59 1.55
C ARG A 347 3.57 -17.97 1.57
N GLN A 348 3.05 -18.94 0.82
CA GLN A 348 3.61 -20.30 0.76
C GLN A 348 5.02 -20.35 0.16
N TYR A 349 5.43 -19.29 -0.56
CA TYR A 349 6.65 -19.28 -1.34
C TYR A 349 7.76 -18.38 -0.78
N SER A 350 7.54 -17.76 0.40
CA SER A 350 8.43 -16.74 0.97
C SER A 350 8.92 -15.73 -0.09
N LEU A 351 8.00 -14.88 -0.57
CA LEU A 351 8.29 -13.90 -1.62
C LEU A 351 9.55 -13.05 -1.34
N THR A 352 9.82 -12.75 -0.07
CA THR A 352 11.02 -12.01 0.33
C THR A 352 12.30 -12.72 -0.08
N ASP A 353 12.34 -14.06 -0.04
CA ASP A 353 13.50 -14.83 -0.46
C ASP A 353 13.54 -15.07 -1.96
N LEU A 354 12.39 -15.28 -2.59
CA LEU A 354 12.34 -15.34 -4.06
C LEU A 354 12.85 -14.03 -4.68
N TYR A 355 12.43 -12.88 -4.15
CA TYR A 355 12.89 -11.57 -4.61
C TYR A 355 14.31 -11.25 -4.14
N ALA A 356 14.72 -11.58 -2.91
CA ALA A 356 16.10 -11.39 -2.47
C ALA A 356 17.08 -12.21 -3.31
N ASN A 357 16.76 -13.48 -3.58
CA ASN A 357 17.56 -14.34 -4.46
C ASN A 357 17.56 -13.84 -5.91
N ALA A 358 16.44 -13.29 -6.40
CA ALA A 358 16.38 -12.69 -7.72
C ALA A 358 17.22 -11.40 -7.81
N VAL A 359 17.18 -10.53 -6.81
CA VAL A 359 17.98 -9.30 -6.75
C VAL A 359 19.46 -9.62 -6.59
N ASP A 360 19.84 -10.59 -5.75
CA ASP A 360 21.23 -11.05 -5.61
C ASP A 360 21.73 -11.70 -6.91
N SER A 361 20.88 -12.44 -7.62
CA SER A 361 21.22 -13.02 -8.94
C SER A 361 21.35 -11.95 -10.04
N LEU A 362 20.55 -10.89 -10.00
CA LEU A 362 20.63 -9.78 -10.96
C LEU A 362 21.81 -8.85 -10.68
N SER A 363 22.16 -8.65 -9.40
CA SER A 363 23.32 -7.83 -8.99
C SER A 363 24.65 -8.58 -9.12
N GLY A 364 24.65 -9.92 -9.09
CA GLY A 364 25.82 -10.76 -9.38
C GLY A 364 26.15 -10.93 -10.87
N GLY A 365 25.27 -10.53 -11.79
CA GLY A 365 25.46 -10.64 -13.24
C GLY A 365 26.01 -9.39 -13.94
N LEU A 366 26.36 -8.34 -13.19
CA LEU A 366 26.83 -7.04 -13.71
C LEU A 366 28.27 -6.69 -13.27
N LEU A 367 29.10 -7.70 -13.01
CA LEU A 367 30.57 -7.62 -12.98
C LEU A 367 31.12 -8.41 -14.17
#